data_AF-A0A2A6REK1-F1
#
_entry.id   AF-A0A2A6REK1-F1
#
_cell.length_a   1.000
_cell.length_b   1.000
_cell.length_c   1.000
_cell.angle_alpha   90.00
_cell.angle_beta   90.00
_cell.angle_gamma   90.00
#
_symmetry.space_group_name_H-M   'P 1'
#
loop_
_entity.id
_entity.type
_entity.pdbx_description
1 polymer ?
#
loop_
_entity_poly.entity_id
_entity_poly.type
_entity_poly.pdbx_seq_one_letter_code
_entity_poly.pdbx_strand_id
1 'polypeptide(L)'
;MLMERSLYVQDRPELVTKEQPQAAYHLRVLGGFQVEAHGQPITDFGSNKARALLFYLLMAPERAHSRSTLVELFWPERSPRSAFNNLNQTLFMLRRAFDNLEAAPSLIISSRQTIQINPEVRVEVDLISFNQALATSKQLAKVGGEGTSAWLAALTEAVALYQGELLQGFSLPDAPDFDDWLAIQRERCHLALLEALQ
;
A
#
# COMPACT_ATOMS: atom_id res chain seq x y z
N MET A 1 33.18 -41.99 50.11
CA MET A 1 32.25 -41.25 50.99
C MET A 1 31.91 -39.97 50.27
N LEU A 2 30.65 -39.86 49.79
CA LEU A 2 29.83 -38.65 49.53
C LEU A 2 30.53 -37.45 48.84
N MET A 3 30.03 -36.75 47.84
CA MET A 3 28.74 -36.61 47.15
C MET A 3 29.02 -35.44 46.18
N GLU A 4 28.62 -35.47 44.92
CA GLU A 4 28.33 -34.23 44.14
C GLU A 4 27.65 -34.65 42.83
N ARG A 5 26.31 -34.74 42.87
CA ARG A 5 25.36 -33.74 42.34
C ARG A 5 25.41 -33.61 40.81
N SER A 6 24.57 -34.44 40.19
CA SER A 6 23.98 -34.20 38.87
C SER A 6 23.24 -32.86 38.87
N LEU A 7 23.50 -32.00 37.88
CA LEU A 7 22.54 -31.01 37.41
C LEU A 7 22.61 -30.97 35.88
N TYR A 8 21.50 -31.44 35.30
CA TYR A 8 21.12 -31.39 33.91
C TYR A 8 21.35 -29.99 33.33
N VAL A 9 22.26 -29.86 32.34
CA VAL A 9 22.21 -28.73 31.40
C VAL A 9 21.10 -29.06 30.42
N GLN A 10 19.94 -28.48 30.68
CA GLN A 10 18.77 -28.54 29.84
C GLN A 10 19.08 -27.74 28.58
N ASP A 11 19.33 -28.43 27.46
CA ASP A 11 19.33 -27.83 26.12
C ASP A 11 17.99 -27.12 25.93
N ARG A 12 18.02 -25.79 26.04
CA ARG A 12 16.89 -24.92 25.78
C ARG A 12 16.93 -24.67 24.27
N PRO A 13 16.00 -25.20 23.47
CA PRO A 13 15.99 -24.86 22.05
C PRO A 13 15.73 -23.36 21.93
N GLU A 14 16.69 -22.65 21.33
CA GLU A 14 16.49 -21.28 20.86
C GLU A 14 15.22 -21.28 20.00
N LEU A 15 14.20 -20.57 20.49
CA LEU A 15 13.02 -20.28 19.71
C LEU A 15 13.49 -19.41 18.55
N VAL A 16 13.75 -20.05 17.40
CA VAL A 16 13.84 -19.38 16.12
C VAL A 16 12.49 -18.70 15.92
N THR A 17 12.43 -17.42 16.27
CA THR A 17 11.35 -16.53 15.93
C THR A 17 11.21 -16.65 14.42
N LYS A 18 10.12 -17.25 13.93
CA LYS A 18 9.81 -17.23 12.50
C LYS A 18 9.77 -15.76 12.10
N GLU A 19 10.81 -15.28 11.40
CA GLU A 19 10.79 -13.96 10.78
C GLU A 19 9.56 -13.96 9.88
N GLN A 20 8.55 -13.19 10.29
CA GLN A 20 7.45 -12.87 9.40
C GLN A 20 8.08 -12.15 8.21
N PRO A 21 7.78 -12.54 6.95
CA PRO A 21 8.39 -11.89 5.80
C PRO A 21 8.09 -10.39 5.86
N GLN A 22 9.13 -9.61 6.13
CA GLN A 22 9.07 -8.16 6.21
C GLN A 22 8.56 -7.64 4.86
N ALA A 23 7.66 -6.66 4.87
CA ALA A 23 7.17 -6.08 3.63
C ALA A 23 8.35 -5.56 2.80
N ALA A 24 8.35 -5.88 1.50
CA ALA A 24 9.41 -5.45 0.60
C ALA A 24 9.33 -3.93 0.38
N TYR A 25 8.11 -3.39 0.42
CA TYR A 25 7.83 -1.98 0.17
C TYR A 25 6.80 -1.42 1.14
N HIS A 26 6.97 -0.15 1.51
CA HIS A 26 5.98 0.63 2.23
C HIS A 26 5.58 1.83 1.38
N LEU A 27 4.28 2.03 1.20
CA LEU A 27 3.68 3.17 0.52
C LEU A 27 2.90 3.99 1.56
N ARG A 28 3.26 5.26 1.70
CA ARG A 28 2.50 6.24 2.49
C ARG A 28 1.78 7.19 1.56
N VAL A 29 0.47 7.31 1.75
CA VAL A 29 -0.42 8.13 0.93
C VAL A 29 -1.44 8.91 1.76
N LEU A 30 -1.61 8.65 3.06
CA LEU A 30 -2.42 9.48 3.93
C LEU A 30 -1.63 10.73 4.34
N GLY A 31 -1.61 11.71 3.43
CA GLY A 31 -0.61 12.78 3.37
C GLY A 31 0.01 12.81 1.97
N GLY A 32 1.29 13.16 1.85
CA GLY A 32 1.98 13.14 0.56
C GLY A 32 2.29 11.72 0.04
N PHE A 33 2.59 11.60 -1.24
CA PHE A 33 3.04 10.33 -1.85
C PHE A 33 4.50 10.01 -1.44
N GLN A 34 4.70 8.91 -0.72
CA GLN A 34 6.04 8.44 -0.32
C GLN A 34 6.14 6.92 -0.47
N VAL A 35 7.25 6.44 -1.02
CA VAL A 35 7.52 4.99 -1.17
C VAL A 35 8.88 4.70 -0.60
N GLU A 36 8.99 3.62 0.18
CA GLU A 36 10.21 3.12 0.76
C GLU A 36 10.39 1.64 0.43
N ALA A 37 11.64 1.23 0.21
CA ALA A 37 12.05 -0.16 0.08
C ALA A 37 13.18 -0.43 1.08
N HIS A 38 13.01 -1.40 1.97
CA HIS A 38 14.00 -1.69 3.03
C HIS A 38 14.45 -0.44 3.81
N GLY A 39 13.51 0.49 4.07
CA GLY A 39 13.77 1.75 4.76
C GLY A 39 14.47 2.84 3.94
N GLN A 40 14.73 2.61 2.64
CA GLN A 40 15.28 3.60 1.73
C GLN A 40 14.20 4.21 0.84
N PRO A 41 14.14 5.54 0.68
CA PRO A 41 13.12 6.18 -0.14
C PRO A 41 13.35 5.90 -1.63
N ILE A 42 12.28 5.55 -2.34
CA ILE A 42 12.23 5.52 -3.80
C ILE A 42 11.63 6.84 -4.26
N THR A 43 12.37 7.61 -5.06
CA THR A 43 11.94 8.95 -5.50
C THR A 43 11.84 9.11 -7.02
N ASP A 44 12.60 8.33 -7.79
CA ASP A 44 12.71 8.44 -9.26
C ASP A 44 11.59 7.68 -10.00
N PHE A 45 10.36 8.16 -9.88
CA PHE A 45 9.20 7.61 -10.60
C PHE A 45 9.06 8.12 -12.04
N GLY A 46 9.88 9.09 -12.45
CA GLY A 46 9.86 9.72 -13.78
C GLY A 46 8.63 10.58 -14.10
N SER A 47 7.46 10.37 -13.49
CA SER A 47 6.27 11.20 -13.71
C SER A 47 5.22 11.07 -12.58
N ASN A 48 4.33 12.07 -12.47
CA ASN A 48 3.16 11.96 -11.60
C ASN A 48 2.21 10.84 -12.06
N LYS A 49 2.06 10.62 -13.37
CA LYS A 49 1.25 9.49 -13.87
C LYS A 49 1.77 8.12 -13.45
N ALA A 50 3.09 7.96 -13.32
CA ALA A 50 3.66 6.73 -12.76
C ALA A 50 3.24 6.55 -11.30
N ARG A 51 3.38 7.60 -10.48
CA ARG A 51 2.93 7.59 -9.06
C ARG A 51 1.45 7.27 -8.94
N ALA A 52 0.61 7.91 -9.74
CA ALA A 52 -0.82 7.70 -9.77
C ALA A 52 -1.22 6.30 -10.21
N LEU A 53 -0.59 5.77 -11.28
CA LEU A 53 -0.81 4.41 -11.75
C LEU A 53 -0.42 3.39 -10.68
N LEU A 54 0.73 3.57 -10.02
CA LEU A 54 1.14 2.70 -8.92
C LEU A 54 0.12 2.70 -7.78
N PHE A 55 -0.29 3.89 -7.32
CA PHE A 55 -1.30 4.02 -6.27
C PHE A 55 -2.61 3.34 -6.68
N TYR A 56 -3.09 3.60 -7.90
CA TYR A 56 -4.33 3.01 -8.42
C TYR A 56 -4.30 1.47 -8.44
N LEU A 57 -3.19 0.88 -8.90
CA LEU A 57 -3.02 -0.57 -8.91
C LEU A 57 -2.97 -1.15 -7.48
N LEU A 58 -2.34 -0.45 -6.54
CA LEU A 58 -2.23 -0.88 -5.15
C LEU A 58 -3.55 -0.78 -4.36
N MET A 59 -4.56 -0.07 -4.86
CA MET A 59 -5.90 -0.08 -4.28
C MET A 59 -6.68 -1.37 -4.59
N ALA A 60 -6.24 -2.14 -5.58
CA ALA A 60 -6.81 -3.43 -5.93
C ALA A 60 -5.72 -4.42 -6.38
N PRO A 61 -4.77 -4.79 -5.50
CA PRO A 61 -3.56 -5.53 -5.88
C PRO A 61 -3.86 -6.92 -6.47
N GLU A 62 -4.95 -7.55 -6.05
CA GLU A 62 -5.41 -8.85 -6.56
C GLU A 62 -6.08 -8.79 -7.94
N ARG A 63 -6.37 -7.58 -8.44
CA ARG A 63 -7.12 -7.38 -9.69
C ARG A 63 -6.18 -7.16 -10.86
N ALA A 64 -6.29 -8.02 -11.87
CA ALA A 64 -5.72 -7.72 -13.18
C ALA A 64 -6.53 -6.60 -13.87
N HIS A 65 -5.90 -5.44 -14.09
CA HIS A 65 -6.49 -4.30 -14.78
C HIS A 65 -6.25 -4.39 -16.28
N SER A 66 -7.30 -4.16 -17.07
CA SER A 66 -7.14 -4.09 -18.53
C SER A 66 -6.33 -2.86 -18.93
N ARG A 67 -5.48 -3.01 -19.95
CA ARG A 67 -4.68 -1.88 -20.45
C ARG A 67 -5.54 -0.81 -21.11
N SER A 68 -6.67 -1.17 -21.72
CA SER A 68 -7.62 -0.22 -22.30
C SER A 68 -8.26 0.64 -21.22
N THR A 69 -8.73 0.04 -20.12
CA THR A 69 -9.31 0.78 -18.98
C THR A 69 -8.30 1.74 -18.38
N LEU A 70 -7.03 1.31 -18.21
CA LEU A 70 -5.98 2.18 -17.69
C LEU A 70 -5.64 3.32 -18.68
N VAL A 71 -5.69 3.03 -19.97
CA VAL A 71 -5.50 4.06 -21.00
C VAL A 71 -6.58 5.12 -20.95
N GLU A 72 -7.85 4.70 -20.89
CA GLU A 72 -9.00 5.59 -20.80
C GLU A 72 -8.94 6.47 -19.55
N LEU A 73 -8.62 5.86 -18.40
CA LEU A 73 -8.53 6.55 -17.11
C LEU A 73 -7.42 7.63 -17.08
N PHE A 74 -6.25 7.33 -17.64
CA PHE A 74 -5.05 8.17 -17.46
C PHE A 74 -4.68 9.02 -18.68
N TRP A 75 -5.20 8.72 -19.87
CA TRP A 75 -4.90 9.45 -21.11
C TRP A 75 -6.13 9.58 -22.03
N PRO A 76 -7.27 10.11 -21.54
CA PRO A 76 -8.52 10.15 -22.31
C PRO A 76 -8.41 10.98 -23.60
N GLU A 77 -7.64 12.06 -23.58
CA GLU A 77 -7.49 13.01 -24.70
C GLU A 77 -6.47 12.57 -25.77
N ARG A 78 -5.91 11.35 -25.65
CA ARG A 78 -4.86 10.87 -26.55
C ARG A 78 -5.42 9.89 -27.57
N SER A 79 -4.87 9.91 -28.77
CA SER A 79 -5.15 8.87 -29.76
C SER A 79 -4.79 7.49 -29.17
N PRO A 80 -5.53 6.41 -29.51
CA PRO A 80 -5.30 5.10 -28.91
C PRO A 80 -3.83 4.68 -28.96
N ARG A 81 -3.18 4.82 -30.12
CA ARG A 81 -1.75 4.49 -30.29
C ARG A 81 -0.85 5.28 -29.34
N SER A 82 -1.08 6.59 -29.20
CA SER A 82 -0.29 7.44 -28.30
C SER A 82 -0.53 7.07 -26.84
N ALA A 83 -1.77 6.77 -26.47
CA ALA A 83 -2.13 6.45 -25.09
C ALA A 83 -1.50 5.11 -24.64
N PHE A 84 -1.56 4.07 -25.48
CA PHE A 84 -0.88 2.80 -25.20
C PHE A 84 0.64 2.95 -25.13
N ASN A 85 1.24 3.81 -25.96
CA ASN A 85 2.67 4.12 -25.87
C ASN A 85 3.03 4.81 -24.54
N ASN A 86 2.22 5.77 -24.10
CA ASN A 86 2.42 6.44 -22.81
C ASN A 86 2.26 5.47 -21.64
N LEU A 87 1.30 4.55 -21.69
CA LEU A 87 1.16 3.49 -20.70
C LEU A 87 2.42 2.61 -20.64
N ASN A 88 2.97 2.20 -21.78
CA ASN A 88 4.22 1.44 -21.83
C ASN A 88 5.40 2.20 -21.23
N GLN A 89 5.54 3.49 -21.57
CA GLN A 89 6.59 4.34 -21.00
C GLN A 89 6.43 4.49 -19.48
N THR A 90 5.19 4.64 -19.01
CA THR A 90 4.88 4.76 -17.59
C THR A 90 5.21 3.48 -16.82
N LEU A 91 4.88 2.31 -17.38
CA LEU A 91 5.28 1.02 -16.81
C LEU A 91 6.80 0.84 -16.80
N PHE A 92 7.50 1.29 -17.83
CA PHE A 92 8.96 1.26 -17.88
C PHE A 92 9.57 2.13 -16.77
N MET A 93 9.06 3.35 -16.58
CA MET A 93 9.49 4.23 -15.46
C MET A 93 9.23 3.58 -14.10
N LEU A 94 8.06 2.96 -13.93
CA LEU A 94 7.73 2.24 -12.69
C LEU A 94 8.71 1.10 -12.44
N ARG A 95 8.94 0.21 -13.41
CA ARG A 95 9.91 -0.89 -13.25
C ARG A 95 11.28 -0.38 -12.85
N ARG A 96 11.80 0.63 -13.56
CA ARG A 96 13.11 1.23 -13.25
C ARG A 96 13.18 1.80 -11.83
N ALA A 97 12.09 2.37 -11.32
CA ALA A 97 12.04 2.88 -9.95
C ALA A 97 12.22 1.77 -8.88
N PHE A 98 11.85 0.53 -9.22
CA PHE A 98 11.91 -0.64 -8.32
C PHE A 98 13.05 -1.62 -8.65
N ASP A 99 13.72 -1.48 -9.80
CA ASP A 99 14.75 -2.42 -10.30
C ASP A 99 16.08 -2.39 -9.50
N ASN A 100 16.21 -1.54 -8.47
CA ASN A 100 17.44 -1.42 -7.66
C ASN A 100 17.62 -2.55 -6.62
N LEU A 101 16.70 -3.52 -6.55
CA LEU A 101 16.79 -4.66 -5.62
C LEU A 101 17.15 -5.93 -6.40
N GLU A 102 18.45 -6.23 -6.47
CA GLU A 102 18.94 -7.47 -7.09
C GLU A 102 18.25 -8.68 -6.43
N ALA A 103 17.71 -9.58 -7.27
CA ALA A 103 17.00 -10.82 -6.89
C ALA A 103 15.56 -10.70 -6.35
N ALA A 104 14.94 -9.51 -6.31
CA ALA A 104 13.52 -9.40 -5.96
C ALA A 104 12.60 -9.71 -7.17
N PRO A 105 11.44 -10.35 -6.96
CA PRO A 105 10.43 -10.46 -8.01
C PRO A 105 9.93 -9.07 -8.41
N SER A 106 9.64 -8.87 -9.71
CA SER A 106 9.10 -7.60 -10.23
C SER A 106 7.82 -7.23 -9.50
N LEU A 107 7.70 -5.97 -9.05
CA LEU A 107 6.49 -5.46 -8.39
C LEU A 107 5.26 -5.49 -9.30
N ILE A 108 5.46 -5.33 -10.61
CA ILE A 108 4.37 -5.26 -11.60
C ILE A 108 4.48 -6.43 -12.57
N ILE A 109 3.41 -7.22 -12.66
CA ILE A 109 3.19 -8.20 -13.72
C ILE A 109 2.42 -7.51 -14.83
N SER A 110 2.92 -7.56 -16.06
CA SER A 110 2.21 -7.02 -17.23
C SER A 110 2.24 -8.01 -18.37
N SER A 111 1.08 -8.20 -18.98
CA SER A 111 0.90 -8.89 -20.26
C SER A 111 0.56 -7.88 -21.37
N ARG A 112 0.19 -8.37 -22.56
CA ARG A 112 -0.32 -7.53 -23.65
C ARG A 112 -1.72 -6.99 -23.38
N GLN A 113 -2.46 -7.57 -22.43
CA GLN A 113 -3.87 -7.24 -22.16
C GLN A 113 -4.06 -6.63 -20.78
N THR A 114 -3.25 -7.04 -19.81
CA THR A 114 -3.47 -6.74 -18.39
C THR A 114 -2.21 -6.28 -17.68
N ILE A 115 -2.42 -5.55 -16.59
CA ILE A 115 -1.41 -5.09 -15.64
C ILE A 115 -1.92 -5.38 -14.23
N GLN A 116 -1.05 -5.90 -13.36
CA GLN A 116 -1.37 -6.23 -11.98
C GLN A 116 -0.15 -6.01 -11.09
N ILE A 117 -0.38 -5.74 -9.80
CA ILE A 117 0.65 -5.90 -8.76
C ILE A 117 1.00 -7.39 -8.65
N ASN A 118 2.27 -7.70 -8.51
CA ASN A 118 2.70 -9.08 -8.30
C ASN A 118 2.26 -9.55 -6.91
N PRO A 119 1.40 -10.59 -6.80
CA PRO A 119 0.94 -11.08 -5.51
C PRO A 119 2.06 -11.71 -4.66
N GLU A 120 3.20 -12.06 -5.25
CA GLU A 120 4.38 -12.54 -4.54
C GLU A 120 5.16 -11.40 -3.86
N VAL A 121 4.86 -10.14 -4.20
CA VAL A 121 5.52 -8.97 -3.66
C VAL A 121 4.63 -8.31 -2.62
N ARG A 122 5.05 -8.36 -1.35
CA ARG A 122 4.32 -7.72 -0.26
C ARG A 122 4.58 -6.21 -0.24
N VAL A 123 3.50 -5.44 -0.43
CA VAL A 123 3.48 -3.99 -0.28
C VAL A 123 2.53 -3.62 0.85
N GLU A 124 3.05 -2.90 1.85
CA GLU A 124 2.23 -2.29 2.88
C GLU A 124 1.82 -0.88 2.44
N VAL A 125 0.53 -0.58 2.54
CA VAL A 125 -0.02 0.74 2.21
C VAL A 125 -0.70 1.27 3.46
N ASP A 126 -0.29 2.45 3.95
CA ASP A 126 -0.85 3.06 5.15
C ASP A 126 -2.38 3.22 5.09
N LEU A 127 -2.94 3.52 3.92
CA LEU A 127 -4.37 3.58 3.67
C LEU A 127 -5.08 2.23 3.90
N ILE A 128 -4.44 1.11 3.56
CA ILE A 128 -5.02 -0.22 3.81
C ILE A 128 -5.02 -0.49 5.32
N SER A 129 -3.90 -0.23 6.00
CA SER A 129 -3.80 -0.38 7.46
C SER A 129 -4.79 0.54 8.21
N PHE A 130 -4.96 1.78 7.74
CA PHE A 130 -5.94 2.73 8.26
C PHE A 130 -7.37 2.18 8.17
N ASN A 131 -7.77 1.69 6.99
CA ASN A 131 -9.10 1.11 6.81
C ASN A 131 -9.31 -0.14 7.67
N GLN A 132 -8.28 -0.97 7.85
CA GLN A 132 -8.33 -2.14 8.73
C GLN A 132 -8.47 -1.75 10.20
N ALA A 133 -7.72 -0.75 10.67
CA ALA A 133 -7.79 -0.23 12.03
C ALA A 133 -9.18 0.35 12.34
N LEU A 134 -9.75 1.14 11.41
CA LEU A 134 -11.13 1.62 11.53
C LEU A 134 -12.16 0.50 11.54
N ALA A 135 -12.01 -0.52 10.67
CA ALA A 135 -12.91 -1.65 10.63
C ALA A 135 -12.88 -2.45 11.95
N THR A 136 -11.68 -2.69 12.51
CA THR A 136 -11.48 -3.33 13.81
C THR A 136 -12.17 -2.56 14.92
N SER A 137 -11.95 -1.24 14.99
CA SER A 137 -12.62 -0.37 15.97
C SER A 137 -14.14 -0.46 15.86
N LYS A 138 -14.69 -0.33 14.65
CA LYS A 138 -16.14 -0.46 14.39
C LYS A 138 -16.69 -1.84 14.78
N GLN A 139 -15.95 -2.92 14.55
CA GLN A 139 -16.36 -4.27 14.94
C GLN A 139 -16.39 -4.45 16.45
N LEU A 140 -15.37 -3.95 17.15
CA LEU A 140 -15.31 -4.00 18.61
C LEU A 140 -16.46 -3.22 19.25
N ALA A 141 -16.77 -2.02 18.76
CA ALA A 141 -17.91 -1.24 19.24
C ALA A 141 -19.24 -2.00 19.07
N LYS A 142 -19.46 -2.66 17.92
CA LYS A 142 -20.69 -3.45 17.66
C LYS A 142 -20.92 -4.59 18.64
N VAL A 143 -19.87 -5.16 19.22
CA VAL A 143 -19.96 -6.24 20.21
C VAL A 143 -19.86 -5.75 21.66
N GLY A 144 -20.02 -4.44 21.88
CA GLY A 144 -19.97 -3.81 23.21
C GLY A 144 -18.55 -3.62 23.78
N GLY A 145 -17.53 -3.73 22.93
CA GLY A 145 -16.12 -3.52 23.27
C GLY A 145 -15.65 -2.06 23.16
N GLU A 146 -16.56 -1.11 23.02
CA GLU A 146 -16.23 0.32 23.00
C GLU A 146 -15.58 0.75 24.33
N GLY A 147 -14.57 1.62 24.25
CA GLY A 147 -13.78 2.04 25.43
C GLY A 147 -12.80 0.99 25.97
N THR A 148 -12.77 -0.23 25.43
CA THR A 148 -11.74 -1.20 25.78
C THR A 148 -10.37 -0.77 25.25
N SER A 149 -9.30 -1.30 25.86
CA SER A 149 -7.92 -1.05 25.39
C SER A 149 -7.73 -1.44 23.92
N ALA A 150 -8.32 -2.55 23.48
CA ALA A 150 -8.24 -3.00 22.09
C ALA A 150 -8.94 -2.03 21.11
N TRP A 151 -10.11 -1.51 21.50
CA TRP A 151 -10.83 -0.50 20.71
C TRP A 151 -10.05 0.81 20.61
N LEU A 152 -9.55 1.30 21.75
CA LEU A 152 -8.70 2.50 21.80
C LEU A 152 -7.42 2.33 20.98
N ALA A 153 -6.78 1.16 21.03
CA ALA A 153 -5.58 0.88 20.26
C ALA A 153 -5.85 0.95 18.74
N ALA A 154 -6.93 0.31 18.28
CA ALA A 154 -7.32 0.34 16.88
C ALA A 154 -7.66 1.77 16.40
N LEU A 155 -8.38 2.56 17.21
CA LEU A 155 -8.69 3.95 16.87
C LEU A 155 -7.44 4.83 16.87
N THR A 156 -6.54 4.66 17.85
CA THR A 156 -5.28 5.38 17.95
C THR A 156 -4.38 5.09 16.75
N GLU A 157 -4.31 3.83 16.30
CA GLU A 157 -3.58 3.44 15.10
C GLU A 157 -4.14 4.13 13.86
N ALA A 158 -5.46 4.12 13.66
CA ALA A 158 -6.09 4.80 12.52
C ALA A 158 -5.78 6.31 12.50
N VAL A 159 -5.90 6.98 13.65
CA VAL A 159 -5.57 8.41 13.78
C VAL A 159 -4.08 8.66 13.51
N ALA A 160 -3.20 7.79 14.02
CA ALA A 160 -1.76 7.91 13.79
C ALA A 160 -1.35 7.68 12.33
N LEU A 161 -2.10 6.89 11.56
CA LEU A 161 -1.82 6.69 10.14
C LEU A 161 -2.32 7.86 9.28
N TYR A 162 -3.37 8.58 9.72
CA TYR A 162 -3.92 9.72 8.98
C TYR A 162 -3.07 10.99 9.18
N GLN A 163 -2.00 11.14 8.40
CA GLN A 163 -1.07 12.29 8.50
C GLN A 163 -1.48 13.49 7.63
N GLY A 164 -2.54 13.35 6.84
CA GLY A 164 -3.07 14.40 5.97
C GLY A 164 -4.09 13.85 4.98
N GLU A 165 -4.55 14.72 4.09
CA GLU A 165 -5.43 14.32 2.98
C GLU A 165 -4.77 13.22 2.14
N LEU A 166 -5.55 12.23 1.68
CA LEU A 166 -5.06 11.20 0.78
C LEU A 166 -4.40 11.81 -0.47
N LEU A 167 -3.13 11.50 -0.70
CA LEU A 167 -2.28 12.11 -1.73
C LEU A 167 -2.35 13.64 -1.71
N GLN A 168 -2.19 14.25 -0.53
CA GLN A 168 -2.26 15.69 -0.32
C GLN A 168 -1.44 16.47 -1.37
N GLY A 169 -2.10 17.44 -2.01
CA GLY A 169 -1.49 18.29 -3.03
C GLY A 169 -1.25 17.59 -4.39
N PHE A 170 -1.69 16.35 -4.57
CA PHE A 170 -1.59 15.63 -5.83
C PHE A 170 -2.81 15.87 -6.73
N SER A 171 -2.56 16.08 -8.02
CA SER A 171 -3.58 16.17 -9.08
C SER A 171 -2.95 15.84 -10.45
N LEU A 172 -3.77 15.32 -11.36
CA LEU A 172 -3.48 15.09 -12.76
C LEU A 172 -4.51 15.83 -13.64
N PRO A 173 -4.29 17.12 -13.97
CA PRO A 173 -5.23 17.92 -14.75
C PRO A 173 -5.55 17.36 -16.15
N ASP A 174 -4.67 16.53 -16.70
CA ASP A 174 -4.85 15.87 -18.00
C ASP A 174 -5.36 14.42 -17.91
N ALA A 175 -5.83 14.00 -16.72
CA ALA A 175 -6.51 12.74 -16.44
C ALA A 175 -7.70 12.99 -15.48
N PRO A 176 -8.75 13.69 -15.92
CA PRO A 176 -9.86 14.12 -15.06
C PRO A 176 -10.57 12.95 -14.35
N ASP A 177 -10.77 11.82 -15.03
CA ASP A 177 -11.42 10.63 -14.46
C ASP A 177 -10.64 10.07 -13.26
N PHE A 178 -9.31 10.17 -13.27
CA PHE A 178 -8.47 9.80 -12.12
C PHE A 178 -8.61 10.81 -10.98
N ASP A 179 -8.61 12.11 -11.29
CA ASP A 179 -8.75 13.17 -10.27
C ASP A 179 -10.11 13.10 -9.58
N ASP A 180 -11.19 12.83 -10.34
CA ASP A 180 -12.54 12.62 -9.79
C ASP A 180 -12.58 11.37 -8.90
N TRP A 181 -11.98 10.26 -9.36
CA TRP A 181 -11.86 9.06 -8.55
C TRP A 181 -11.08 9.30 -7.25
N LEU A 182 -9.98 10.07 -7.32
CA LEU A 182 -9.16 10.42 -6.15
C LEU A 182 -9.93 11.33 -5.19
N ALA A 183 -10.71 12.29 -5.69
CA ALA A 183 -11.56 13.15 -4.87
C ALA A 183 -12.59 12.32 -4.08
N ILE A 184 -13.20 11.31 -4.71
CA ILE A 184 -14.09 10.37 -4.02
C ILE A 184 -13.33 9.58 -2.94
N GLN A 185 -12.11 9.11 -3.22
CA GLN A 185 -11.33 8.39 -2.19
C GLN A 185 -10.95 9.29 -1.02
N ARG A 186 -10.58 10.55 -1.26
CA ARG A 186 -10.29 11.54 -0.21
C ARG A 186 -11.48 11.74 0.72
N GLU A 187 -12.65 11.98 0.13
CA GLU A 187 -13.89 12.17 0.89
C GLU A 187 -14.22 10.92 1.72
N ARG A 188 -14.12 9.72 1.12
CA ARG A 188 -14.34 8.45 1.84
C ARG A 188 -13.42 8.30 3.05
N CYS A 189 -12.14 8.63 2.91
CA CYS A 189 -11.18 8.55 4.02
C CYS A 189 -11.52 9.56 5.12
N HIS A 190 -11.88 10.79 4.72
CA HIS A 190 -12.24 11.85 5.65
C HIS A 190 -13.50 11.51 6.46
N LEU A 191 -14.57 11.10 5.80
CA LEU A 191 -15.82 10.69 6.46
C LEU A 191 -15.60 9.47 7.37
N ALA A 192 -14.84 8.47 6.91
CA ALA A 192 -14.56 7.28 7.71
C ALA A 192 -13.81 7.61 9.01
N LEU A 193 -12.91 8.59 8.98
CA LEU A 193 -12.22 9.08 10.17
C LEU A 193 -13.18 9.83 11.10
N LEU A 194 -13.99 10.76 10.58
CA LEU A 194 -14.95 11.52 11.38
C LEU A 194 -15.95 10.62 12.09
N GLU A 195 -16.51 9.63 11.39
CA GLU A 195 -17.42 8.64 11.96
C GLU A 195 -16.80 7.84 13.10
N ALA A 196 -15.48 7.62 13.08
CA ALA A 196 -14.80 6.82 14.10
C ALA A 196 -14.44 7.63 15.36
N LEU A 197 -14.52 8.96 15.29
CA LEU A 197 -14.22 9.88 16.39
C LEU A 197 -15.48 10.40 17.11
N GLN A 198 -16.68 10.03 16.63
CA GLN A 198 -17.97 10.35 17.23
C GLN A 198 -18.36 9.29 18.26
#